data_AF-A0A920CJK1-F1
#
_entry.id   AF-A0A920CJK1-F1
#
_cell.length_a   1.000
_cell.length_b   1.000
_cell.length_c   1.000
_cell.angle_alpha   90.00
_cell.angle_beta   90.00
_cell.angle_gamma   90.00
#
_symmetry.space_group_name_H-M   'P 1'
#
loop_
_entity.id
_entity.type
_entity.pdbx_description
1 polymer ?
#
loop_
_entity_poly.entity_id
_entity_poly.type
_entity_poly.pdbx_seq_one_letter_code
_entity_poly.pdbx_strand_id
1 'polypeptide(L)' 'MFDETAGYYISEQTVKPLYMQPMQNLMERILDLNIDLRFTPNLYPLREAILNSSITDFGIHRFENAKAT' A
#
# COMPACT_ATOMS: atom_id res chain seq x y z
N MET A 1 10.73 -3.24 -19.58
CA MET A 1 11.42 -2.02 -19.12
C MET A 1 11.51 -2.16 -17.62
N PHE A 2 12.68 -2.51 -17.11
CA PHE A 2 12.87 -2.82 -15.69
C PHE A 2 12.82 -1.51 -14.92
N ASP A 3 11.71 -1.30 -14.22
CA ASP A 3 11.64 -0.23 -13.25
C ASP A 3 12.17 -0.80 -11.93
N GLU A 4 13.49 -0.71 -11.76
CA GLU A 4 14.23 -1.21 -10.59
C GLU A 4 13.65 -0.67 -9.27
N THR A 5 12.97 0.48 -9.34
CA THR A 5 12.46 1.21 -8.19
C THR A 5 10.94 1.36 -8.23
N ALA A 6 10.24 0.67 -9.13
CA ALA A 6 8.80 0.82 -9.36
C ALA A 6 8.32 2.27 -9.62
N GLY A 7 9.22 3.14 -10.10
CA GLY A 7 8.94 4.52 -10.46
C GLY A 7 9.14 5.47 -9.29
N TYR A 8 9.60 4.96 -8.14
CA TYR A 8 9.89 5.77 -6.98
C TYR A 8 11.23 6.48 -7.15
N TYR A 9 11.26 7.76 -6.75
CA TYR A 9 12.49 8.54 -6.66
C TYR A 9 13.43 7.91 -5.64
N ILE A 10 14.68 7.67 -6.04
CA ILE A 10 15.77 7.28 -5.16
C ILE A 10 16.75 8.45 -5.06
N SER A 11 17.07 8.85 -3.84
CA SER A 11 18.17 9.79 -3.61
C SER A 11 19.51 9.05 -3.75
N GLU A 12 20.41 9.56 -4.58
CA GLU A 12 21.79 9.03 -4.71
C GLU A 12 22.68 9.39 -3.52
N GLN A 13 22.21 10.26 -2.62
CA GLN A 13 22.98 10.75 -1.49
C GLN A 13 22.33 10.32 -0.17
N THR A 14 23.13 9.76 0.72
CA THR A 14 22.66 9.37 2.05
C THR A 14 22.42 10.60 2.91
N VAL A 15 21.19 10.81 3.37
CA VAL A 15 20.82 11.88 4.30
C VAL A 15 20.71 11.29 5.71
N LYS A 16 21.31 11.98 6.70
CA LYS A 16 21.11 11.65 8.12
C LYS A 16 19.95 12.47 8.69
N PRO A 17 18.96 11.85 9.33
CA PRO A 17 17.87 12.59 9.96
C PRO A 17 18.42 13.45 11.11
N LEU A 18 17.96 14.70 11.19
CA LEU A 18 18.30 15.60 12.31
C LEU A 18 17.59 15.20 13.61
N TYR A 19 16.43 14.55 13.49
CA TYR A 19 15.59 14.13 14.60
C TYR A 19 14.72 12.95 14.19
N MET A 20 14.40 12.08 15.15
CA MET A 20 13.50 10.95 14.96
C MET A 20 12.49 10.91 16.09
N GLN A 21 11.21 10.75 15.75
CA GLN A 21 10.13 10.56 16.70
C GLN A 21 9.51 9.17 16.50
N PRO A 22 9.53 8.28 17.51
CA PRO A 22 8.83 7.02 17.44
C PRO A 22 7.32 7.23 17.29
N MET A 23 6.70 6.54 16.33
CA MET A 23 5.25 6.50 16.17
C MET A 23 4.72 5.20 16.76
N GLN A 24 3.86 5.32 17.76
CA GLN A 24 3.18 4.18 18.39
C GLN A 24 1.74 4.09 17.91
N ASN A 25 1.09 2.95 18.16
CA ASN A 25 -0.33 2.71 17.87
C ASN A 25 -0.66 2.97 16.40
N LEU A 26 0.17 2.41 15.50
CA LEU A 26 0.09 2.70 14.06
C LEU A 26 -1.24 2.26 13.46
N MET A 27 -1.80 1.16 13.97
CA MET A 27 -3.07 0.62 13.50
C MET A 27 -4.21 1.56 13.86
N GLU A 28 -4.26 2.00 15.11
CA GLU A 28 -5.24 2.97 15.62
C GLU A 28 -5.15 4.28 14.83
N ARG A 29 -3.92 4.78 14.59
CA ARG A 29 -3.71 5.99 13.79
C ARG A 29 -4.20 5.87 12.36
N ILE A 30 -4.11 4.69 11.73
CA ILE A 30 -4.66 4.45 10.39
C ILE A 30 -6.19 4.50 10.45
N LEU A 31 -6.78 3.84 11.45
CA LEU A 31 -8.23 3.80 11.63
C LEU A 31 -8.82 5.19 11.92
N ASP A 32 -8.11 6.03 12.68
CA ASP A 32 -8.49 7.43 12.96
C ASP A 32 -8.58 8.29 11.67
N LEU A 33 -7.89 7.89 10.60
CA LEU A 33 -7.97 8.55 9.29
C LEU A 33 -9.17 8.09 8.45
N ASN A 34 -10.07 7.30 9.04
CA ASN A 34 -11.21 6.68 8.36
C ASN A 34 -10.77 5.82 7.15
N ILE A 35 -9.60 5.17 7.29
CA ILE A 35 -9.08 4.21 6.32
C ILE A 35 -9.61 2.81 6.68
N ASP A 36 -10.13 2.11 5.69
CA ASP A 36 -10.54 0.71 5.85
C ASP A 36 -9.30 -0.20 5.90
N LEU A 37 -9.20 -0.98 6.97
CA LEU A 37 -8.07 -1.87 7.23
C LEU A 37 -8.58 -3.30 7.40
N ARG A 38 -8.15 -4.18 6.50
CA ARG A 38 -8.59 -5.58 6.47
C ARG A 38 -7.42 -6.53 6.42
N PHE A 39 -7.48 -7.55 7.25
CA PHE A 39 -6.65 -8.74 7.13
C PHE A 39 -7.43 -9.79 6.35
N THR A 40 -6.97 -10.14 5.17
CA THR A 40 -7.60 -11.16 4.33
C THR A 40 -6.56 -12.16 3.84
N PRO A 41 -6.84 -13.47 3.87
CA PRO A 41 -5.95 -14.48 3.30
C PRO A 41 -5.91 -14.41 1.77
N ASN A 42 -6.90 -13.75 1.14
CA ASN A 42 -7.04 -13.69 -0.31
C ASN A 42 -7.53 -12.30 -0.75
N LEU A 43 -6.81 -11.67 -1.68
CA LEU A 43 -7.12 -10.34 -2.20
C LEU A 43 -8.07 -10.35 -3.42
N TYR A 44 -8.29 -11.50 -4.07
CA TYR A 44 -9.18 -11.60 -5.24
C TYR A 44 -10.62 -11.17 -4.96
N PRO A 45 -11.27 -11.57 -3.84
CA PRO A 45 -12.63 -11.10 -3.54
C PRO A 45 -12.72 -9.57 -3.43
N LEU A 46 -11.70 -8.92 -2.85
CA LEU A 46 -11.65 -7.46 -2.75
C LEU A 46 -11.46 -6.81 -4.13
N ARG A 47 -10.57 -7.36 -4.96
CA ARG A 47 -10.39 -6.90 -6.35
C ARG A 47 -11.71 -6.94 -7.12
N GLU A 48 -12.42 -8.06 -7.08
CA GLU A 48 -13.70 -8.19 -7.78
C GLU A 48 -14.75 -7.22 -7.22
N ALA A 49 -14.80 -7.03 -5.90
CA ALA A 49 -15.72 -6.08 -5.30
C ALA A 49 -15.44 -4.63 -5.76
N ILE A 50 -14.16 -4.22 -5.85
CA ILE A 50 -13.78 -2.88 -6.32
C ILE A 50 -14.12 -2.72 -7.81
N LEU A 51 -13.83 -3.72 -8.65
CA LEU A 51 -14.16 -3.70 -10.08
C LEU A 51 -15.67 -3.57 -10.35
N ASN A 52 -16.50 -4.10 -9.45
CA ASN A 52 -17.96 -4.00 -9.52
C ASN A 52 -18.53 -2.79 -8.76
N SER A 53 -17.67 -1.93 -8.20
CA SER A 53 -18.08 -0.73 -7.46
C SER A 53 -18.15 0.51 -8.35
N SER A 54 -18.56 1.63 -7.79
CA SER A 54 -18.51 2.95 -8.44
C SER A 54 -17.14 3.64 -8.34
N ILE A 55 -16.12 2.99 -7.77
CA ILE A 55 -14.79 3.57 -7.60
C ILE A 55 -14.05 3.51 -8.94
N THR A 56 -13.76 4.67 -9.50
CA THR A 56 -13.09 4.80 -10.81
C THR A 56 -11.59 5.00 -10.71
N ASP A 57 -11.10 5.50 -9.58
CA ASP A 57 -9.68 5.77 -9.33
C ASP A 57 -9.15 4.80 -8.28
N PHE A 58 -8.66 3.65 -8.74
CA PHE A 58 -8.01 2.67 -7.88
C PHE A 58 -6.87 1.95 -8.62
N GLY A 59 -5.89 1.50 -7.85
CA GLY A 59 -4.82 0.64 -8.31
C GLY A 59 -4.52 -0.43 -7.26
N ILE A 60 -4.20 -1.64 -7.70
CA ILE A 60 -3.71 -2.70 -6.81
C ILE A 60 -2.25 -2.96 -7.16
N HIS A 61 -1.36 -2.41 -6.35
CA HIS A 61 0.08 -2.50 -6.59
C HIS A 61 0.58 -3.94 -6.41
N ARG A 62 1.42 -4.40 -7.35
CA ARG A 62 2.08 -5.72 -7.30
C ARG A 62 1.11 -6.90 -7.25
N PHE A 63 -0.13 -6.74 -7.76
CA PHE A 63 -1.12 -7.82 -7.76
C PHE A 63 -0.69 -9.03 -8.61
N GLU A 64 0.25 -8.85 -9.54
CA GLU A 64 0.88 -9.95 -10.29
C GLU A 64 1.59 -10.98 -9.38
N ASN A 65 1.94 -10.60 -8.15
CA ASN A 65 2.52 -11.51 -7.17
C ASN A 65 1.47 -12.30 -6.36
N ALA A 66 0.19 -11.91 -6.44
CA ALA A 66 -0.89 -12.67 -5.82
C ALA A 66 -1.04 -14.00 -6.56
N LYS A 67 -0.78 -15.11 -5.86
CA LYS A 67 -0.95 -16.45 -6.40
C LYS A 67 -2.32 -16.96 -5.97
N ALA A 68 -3.12 -17.43 -6.92
CA ALA A 68 -4.23 -18.31 -6.59
C ALA A 68 -3.64 -19.53 -5.86
N THR A 69 -4.07 -19.72 -4.61
CA THR A 69 -3.72 -20.93 -3.85
C THR A 69 -4.61 -22.07 -4.30
#